data_AF-A0A7C9RMB1-F1
#
_entry.id   AF-A0A7C9RMB1-F1
#
_cell.length_a   1.000
_cell.length_b   1.000
_cell.length_c   1.000
_cell.angle_alpha   90.00
_cell.angle_beta   90.00
_cell.angle_gamma   90.00
#
_symmetry.space_group_name_H-M   'P 1'
#
loop_
_entity.id
_entity.type
_entity.pdbx_description
1 polymer ?
#
loop_
_entity_poly.entity_id
_entity_poly.type
_entity_poly.pdbx_seq_one_letter_code
_entity_poly.pdbx_strand_id
1 'polypeptide(L)'
;MTRTELENQTPAAARLRTSWALAAAGSLLLAAGPLVGVVDGAEPAFTSWPLLALLALLPPAVAGVLLMRGRPFVAAGLIAAVGVFAFGRLLSDLQIVINAMAVARPELFRPSTLIAVTPSAGVWLLLAGHVLVIAGGLLAAGRAGMPADASEPPGLVALHVIIAAWATIGLLGKPFSSSDPFQLDRGPWDLPVIGLTGGLLVALAAPLATALAASSPDPDTREGGVLGVSLALLAVVLPPLVAGTVVTGLTISVGPVLALLAALALPTVPPLARLWRLLRGKRDEKHDLALPSIRRMHVTAGVLSVLAAAFMVIGASVPQLVLTTGGKAPDLASANLLWPAGIAFGLLGLALLVPSIAGAVRPALLFGYLAMQLAAAGATQPVVAASQAGIAQPGAGFWLMIVEFPLGLLALICAGLAGAVERENTDAGKKQEMPVAELGAVLLAGLFAAGAFALPAVRGDNYTAPTLLPDADPAVSWALLSSLLFLIIGLVIAVRSRPARGAAVLAGAVLLLGVRALELPLTGDKVVNAAAGPGTWLALASVAALAVAAGLMGARATR
;
A
#
# COMPACT_ATOMS: atom_id res chain seq x y z
N MET A 1 4.62 17.93 42.41
CA MET A 1 3.80 17.12 41.49
C MET A 1 4.57 16.93 40.20
N THR A 2 4.92 15.71 39.86
CA THR A 2 5.63 15.36 38.61
C THR A 2 4.64 15.31 37.44
N ARG A 3 5.13 15.52 36.20
CA ARG A 3 4.34 15.49 34.93
C ARG A 3 3.37 14.30 34.84
N THR A 4 3.77 13.17 35.43
CA THR A 4 3.04 11.91 35.55
C THR A 4 1.80 11.94 36.46
N GLU A 5 1.77 12.77 37.51
CA GLU A 5 0.63 12.85 38.44
C GLU A 5 -0.53 13.68 37.87
N LEU A 6 -0.23 14.74 37.12
CA LEU A 6 -1.22 15.58 36.44
C LEU A 6 -1.83 14.91 35.20
N GLU A 7 -1.08 14.08 34.47
CA GLU A 7 -1.59 13.40 33.27
C GLU A 7 -2.50 12.20 33.57
N ASN A 8 -2.34 11.55 34.73
CA ASN A 8 -3.13 10.38 35.12
C ASN A 8 -4.62 10.68 35.37
N GLN A 9 -5.00 11.96 35.50
CA GLN A 9 -6.39 12.41 35.72
C GLN A 9 -7.07 12.97 34.46
N THR A 10 -6.44 12.87 33.28
CA THR A 10 -6.98 13.45 32.05
C THR A 10 -7.81 12.44 31.23
N PRO A 11 -8.83 12.88 30.48
CA PRO A 11 -9.60 12.03 29.56
C PRO A 11 -8.73 11.30 28.51
N ALA A 12 -7.54 11.83 28.23
CA ALA A 12 -6.56 11.17 27.37
C ALA A 12 -6.01 9.86 28.00
N ALA A 13 -5.69 9.83 29.29
CA ALA A 13 -5.20 8.62 29.97
C ALA A 13 -6.25 7.50 29.96
N ALA A 14 -7.53 7.84 30.19
CA ALA A 14 -8.64 6.90 30.09
C ALA A 14 -8.75 6.28 28.69
N ARG A 15 -8.69 7.10 27.63
CA ARG A 15 -8.76 6.64 26.23
C ARG A 15 -7.68 5.61 25.88
N LEU A 16 -6.43 5.82 26.34
CA LEU A 16 -5.34 4.88 26.07
C LEU A 16 -5.49 3.56 26.85
N ARG A 17 -5.98 3.61 28.10
CA ARG A 17 -6.31 2.38 28.85
C ARG A 17 -7.44 1.61 28.18
N THR A 18 -8.48 2.30 27.70
CA THR A 18 -9.56 1.67 26.91
C THR A 18 -9.03 1.06 25.62
N SER A 19 -8.17 1.78 24.89
CA SER A 19 -7.50 1.28 23.69
C SER A 19 -6.72 -0.02 23.96
N TRP A 20 -5.90 -0.04 25.02
CA TRP A 20 -5.16 -1.23 25.42
C TRP A 20 -6.09 -2.37 25.85
N ALA A 21 -7.13 -2.08 26.63
CA ALA A 21 -8.10 -3.09 27.08
C ALA A 21 -8.83 -3.75 25.90
N LEU A 22 -9.23 -2.96 24.89
CA LEU A 22 -9.83 -3.48 23.66
C LEU A 22 -8.85 -4.35 22.87
N ALA A 23 -7.60 -3.89 22.70
CA ALA A 23 -6.57 -4.67 22.03
C ALA A 23 -6.27 -5.99 22.77
N ALA A 24 -6.20 -5.96 24.11
CA ALA A 24 -5.97 -7.14 24.94
C ALA A 24 -7.15 -8.13 24.87
N ALA A 25 -8.40 -7.63 24.97
CA ALA A 25 -9.59 -8.45 24.81
C ALA A 25 -9.67 -9.07 23.41
N GLY A 26 -9.38 -8.28 22.36
CA GLY A 26 -9.32 -8.77 20.99
C GLY A 26 -8.27 -9.87 20.82
N SER A 27 -7.07 -9.67 21.35
CA SER A 27 -6.00 -10.67 21.34
C SER A 27 -6.33 -11.96 22.10
N LEU A 28 -7.10 -11.88 23.20
CA LEU A 28 -7.60 -13.07 23.89
C LEU A 28 -8.58 -13.85 23.01
N LEU A 29 -9.47 -13.17 22.29
CA LEU A 29 -10.37 -13.83 21.33
C LEU A 29 -9.58 -14.45 20.16
N LEU A 30 -8.57 -13.75 19.64
CA LEU A 30 -7.68 -14.27 18.59
C LEU A 30 -6.90 -15.52 19.05
N ALA A 31 -6.52 -15.59 20.33
CA ALA A 31 -5.88 -16.77 20.92
C ALA A 31 -6.88 -17.92 21.17
N ALA A 32 -8.11 -17.61 21.55
CA ALA A 32 -9.15 -18.59 21.82
C ALA A 32 -9.77 -19.19 20.55
N GLY A 33 -9.87 -18.44 19.45
CA GLY A 33 -10.47 -18.88 18.20
C GLY A 33 -9.92 -20.22 17.68
N PRO A 34 -8.59 -20.38 17.52
CA PRO A 34 -8.00 -21.64 17.09
C PRO A 34 -8.23 -22.80 18.06
N LEU A 35 -8.38 -22.55 19.37
CA LEU A 35 -8.64 -23.59 20.38
C LEU A 35 -10.05 -24.15 20.31
N VAL A 36 -11.01 -23.31 19.92
CA VAL A 36 -12.41 -23.72 19.73
C VAL A 36 -12.61 -24.48 18.41
N GLY A 37 -11.67 -24.34 17.47
CA GLY A 37 -11.78 -24.81 16.10
C GLY A 37 -12.43 -23.75 15.22
N VAL A 38 -11.87 -23.52 14.03
CA VAL A 38 -12.30 -22.46 13.10
C VAL A 38 -13.29 -22.98 12.05
N VAL A 39 -13.18 -24.27 11.72
CA VAL A 39 -14.07 -24.99 10.81
C VAL A 39 -14.45 -26.33 11.42
N ASP A 40 -15.59 -26.87 11.00
CA ASP A 40 -16.01 -28.24 11.33
C ASP A 40 -15.49 -29.21 10.27
N GLY A 41 -15.06 -30.40 10.70
CA GLY A 41 -14.61 -31.47 9.81
C GLY A 41 -13.13 -31.40 9.37
N ALA A 42 -12.34 -30.47 9.94
CA ALA A 42 -10.89 -30.43 9.74
C ALA A 42 -10.16 -29.92 10.99
N GLU A 43 -8.96 -30.43 11.22
CA GLU A 43 -8.08 -30.04 12.32
C GLU A 43 -6.85 -29.27 11.78
N PRO A 44 -6.16 -28.45 12.59
CA PRO A 44 -4.89 -27.85 12.20
C PRO A 44 -3.86 -28.88 11.71
N ALA A 45 -3.04 -28.52 10.72
CA ALA A 45 -1.99 -29.40 10.20
C ALA A 45 -0.87 -29.72 11.21
N PHE A 46 -0.76 -28.91 12.26
CA PHE A 46 0.20 -29.05 13.35
C PHE A 46 -0.35 -28.36 14.61
N THR A 47 0.25 -28.62 15.78
CA THR A 47 -0.13 -28.00 17.07
C THR A 47 0.23 -26.51 17.12
N SER A 48 -0.53 -25.69 16.38
CA SER A 48 -0.27 -24.28 16.13
C SER A 48 -0.73 -23.35 17.25
N TRP A 49 -1.67 -23.78 18.09
CA TRP A 49 -2.32 -22.92 19.09
C TRP A 49 -1.34 -22.20 20.03
N PRO A 50 -0.22 -22.78 20.52
CA PRO A 50 0.69 -22.05 21.41
C PRO A 50 1.36 -20.89 20.69
N LEU A 51 1.74 -21.11 19.42
CA LEU A 51 2.34 -20.09 18.57
C LEU A 51 1.33 -18.97 18.29
N LEU A 52 0.09 -19.32 17.92
CA LEU A 52 -0.95 -18.34 17.63
C LEU A 52 -1.34 -17.52 18.86
N ALA A 53 -1.48 -18.16 20.02
CA ALA A 53 -1.73 -17.48 21.29
C ALA A 53 -0.59 -16.53 21.65
N LEU A 54 0.66 -16.98 21.52
CA LEU A 54 1.84 -16.14 21.76
C LEU A 54 1.83 -14.91 20.84
N LEU A 55 1.64 -15.10 19.53
CA LEU A 55 1.65 -14.01 18.55
C LEU A 55 0.49 -13.04 18.73
N ALA A 56 -0.69 -13.52 19.15
CA ALA A 56 -1.84 -12.68 19.44
C ALA A 56 -1.63 -11.84 20.72
N LEU A 57 -1.09 -12.44 21.78
CA LEU A 57 -0.95 -11.81 23.10
C LEU A 57 0.29 -10.93 23.23
N LEU A 58 1.33 -11.16 22.42
CA LEU A 58 2.59 -10.43 22.51
C LEU A 58 2.42 -8.91 22.32
N PRO A 59 1.69 -8.38 21.32
CA PRO A 59 1.51 -6.93 21.18
C PRO A 59 0.85 -6.23 22.38
N PRO A 60 -0.33 -6.65 22.89
CA PRO A 60 -0.93 -6.01 24.05
C PRO A 60 -0.13 -6.25 25.34
N ALA A 61 0.58 -7.37 25.47
CA ALA A 61 1.47 -7.59 26.61
C ALA A 61 2.64 -6.58 26.63
N VAL A 62 3.33 -6.40 25.49
CA VAL A 62 4.39 -5.41 25.34
C VAL A 62 3.86 -3.98 25.57
N ALA A 63 2.71 -3.65 24.99
CA ALA A 63 2.07 -2.36 25.22
C ALA A 63 1.70 -2.14 26.70
N GLY A 64 1.19 -3.17 27.39
CA GLY A 64 0.88 -3.13 28.82
C GLY A 64 2.12 -2.88 29.68
N VAL A 65 3.23 -3.58 29.40
CA VAL A 65 4.51 -3.35 30.07
C VAL A 65 5.03 -1.93 29.83
N LEU A 66 4.91 -1.40 28.61
CA LEU A 66 5.29 -0.03 28.28
C LEU A 66 4.44 1.00 29.03
N LEU A 67 3.12 0.77 29.14
CA LEU A 67 2.22 1.60 29.95
C LEU A 67 2.62 1.59 31.43
N MET A 68 2.90 0.41 31.99
CA MET A 68 3.35 0.27 33.39
C MET A 68 4.70 0.95 33.63
N ARG A 69 5.58 0.97 32.63
CA ARG A 69 6.87 1.68 32.67
C ARG A 69 6.76 3.18 32.37
N GLY A 70 5.56 3.73 32.24
CA GLY A 70 5.35 5.15 32.00
C GLY A 70 5.74 5.60 30.59
N ARG A 71 5.70 4.72 29.58
CA ARG A 71 5.93 5.03 28.16
C ARG A 71 4.64 4.96 27.33
N PRO A 72 3.65 5.85 27.60
CA PRO A 72 2.31 5.76 26.99
C PRO A 72 2.30 6.02 25.48
N PHE A 73 3.20 6.87 24.97
CA PHE A 73 3.27 7.18 23.54
C PHE A 73 3.83 6.01 22.72
N VAL A 74 4.83 5.29 23.25
CA VAL A 74 5.33 4.05 22.66
C VAL A 74 4.22 2.99 22.60
N ALA A 75 3.49 2.81 23.70
CA ALA A 75 2.36 1.88 23.75
C ALA A 75 1.26 2.26 22.75
N ALA A 76 0.93 3.54 22.63
CA ALA A 76 -0.07 4.04 21.68
C ALA A 76 0.37 3.81 20.23
N GLY A 77 1.62 4.14 19.88
CA GLY A 77 2.17 3.90 18.54
C GLY A 77 2.13 2.42 18.17
N LEU A 78 2.49 1.53 19.11
CA LEU A 78 2.47 0.08 18.93
C LEU A 78 1.05 -0.44 18.65
N ILE A 79 0.09 -0.10 19.50
CA ILE A 79 -1.31 -0.54 19.35
C ILE A 79 -1.91 0.01 18.04
N ALA A 80 -1.62 1.26 17.70
CA ALA A 80 -2.09 1.87 16.46
C ALA A 80 -1.58 1.11 15.22
N ALA A 81 -0.28 0.81 15.17
CA ALA A 81 0.32 0.07 14.05
C ALA A 81 -0.27 -1.34 13.90
N VAL A 82 -0.47 -2.07 15.01
CA VAL A 82 -1.09 -3.41 15.00
C VAL A 82 -2.54 -3.34 14.50
N GLY A 83 -3.28 -2.29 14.88
CA GLY A 83 -4.65 -2.06 14.41
C GLY A 83 -4.75 -1.87 12.90
N VAL A 84 -3.75 -1.28 12.23
CA VAL A 84 -3.74 -1.12 10.77
C VAL A 84 -3.70 -2.49 10.08
N PHE A 85 -2.87 -3.42 10.55
CA PHE A 85 -2.78 -4.77 10.00
C PHE A 85 -4.06 -5.59 10.22
N ALA A 86 -4.76 -5.34 11.33
CA ALA A 86 -5.97 -6.07 11.68
C ALA A 86 -7.10 -5.90 10.63
N PHE A 87 -7.15 -4.78 9.88
CA PHE A 87 -8.10 -4.62 8.77
C PHE A 87 -7.91 -5.67 7.67
N GLY A 88 -6.67 -5.84 7.21
CA GLY A 88 -6.36 -6.83 6.18
C GLY A 88 -6.58 -8.26 6.70
N ARG A 89 -6.15 -8.54 7.94
CA ARG A 89 -6.36 -9.85 8.57
C ARG A 89 -7.84 -10.19 8.79
N LEU A 90 -8.67 -9.20 9.15
CA LEU A 90 -10.11 -9.38 9.27
C LEU A 90 -10.72 -9.86 7.95
N LEU A 91 -10.38 -9.22 6.83
CA LEU A 91 -10.88 -9.64 5.52
C LEU A 91 -10.34 -11.00 5.09
N SER A 92 -9.06 -11.28 5.35
CA SER A 92 -8.46 -12.59 5.08
C SER A 92 -9.12 -13.71 5.88
N ASP A 93 -9.50 -13.47 7.15
CA ASP A 93 -10.21 -14.45 7.97
C ASP A 93 -11.70 -14.53 7.60
N LEU A 94 -12.32 -13.44 7.14
CA LEU A 94 -13.70 -13.45 6.63
C LEU A 94 -13.85 -14.33 5.38
N GLN A 95 -12.79 -14.46 4.57
CA GLN A 95 -12.76 -15.38 3.44
C GLN A 95 -13.01 -16.83 3.86
N ILE A 96 -12.66 -17.23 5.10
CA ILE A 96 -12.92 -18.58 5.63
C ILE A 96 -14.43 -18.82 5.78
N VAL A 97 -15.18 -17.80 6.19
CA VAL A 97 -16.65 -17.88 6.33
C VAL A 97 -17.32 -18.10 4.97
N ILE A 98 -16.77 -17.47 3.93
CA ILE A 98 -17.37 -17.46 2.59
C ILE A 98 -16.96 -18.71 1.80
N ASN A 99 -15.68 -19.05 1.82
CA ASN A 99 -15.14 -20.22 1.15
C ASN A 99 -13.84 -20.66 1.82
N ALA A 100 -13.95 -21.49 2.85
CA ALA A 100 -12.82 -22.04 3.60
C ALA A 100 -11.84 -22.82 2.71
N MET A 101 -12.33 -23.57 1.73
CA MET A 101 -11.49 -24.36 0.80
C MET A 101 -10.65 -23.49 -0.14
N ALA A 102 -10.95 -22.19 -0.24
CA ALA A 102 -10.14 -21.27 -1.02
C ALA A 102 -8.86 -20.83 -0.30
N VAL A 103 -8.82 -20.94 1.04
CA VAL A 103 -7.82 -20.32 1.90
C VAL A 103 -6.77 -21.32 2.37
N ALA A 104 -5.50 -20.92 2.28
CA ALA A 104 -4.37 -21.74 2.71
C ALA A 104 -3.89 -21.34 4.13
N ARG A 105 -4.50 -21.91 5.17
CA ARG A 105 -4.16 -21.66 6.59
C ARG A 105 -3.91 -22.96 7.37
N PRO A 106 -2.79 -23.66 7.11
CA PRO A 106 -2.48 -24.95 7.74
C PRO A 106 -2.41 -24.85 9.27
N GLU A 107 -2.12 -23.67 9.81
CA GLU A 107 -2.15 -23.41 11.24
C GLU A 107 -3.57 -23.35 11.85
N LEU A 108 -4.63 -23.25 11.04
CA LEU A 108 -6.02 -23.23 11.52
C LEU A 108 -6.76 -24.51 11.18
N PHE A 109 -6.58 -25.03 9.96
CA PHE A 109 -7.19 -26.27 9.52
C PHE A 109 -6.49 -26.84 8.29
N ARG A 110 -6.57 -28.15 8.12
CA ARG A 110 -6.16 -28.91 6.94
C ARG A 110 -7.23 -29.96 6.63
N PRO A 111 -7.99 -29.80 5.52
CA PRO A 111 -8.97 -30.80 5.12
C PRO A 111 -8.30 -32.15 4.82
N SER A 112 -8.98 -33.25 5.15
CA SER A 112 -8.54 -34.62 4.78
C SER A 112 -9.32 -35.19 3.59
N THR A 113 -10.36 -34.48 3.14
CA THR A 113 -11.21 -34.84 2.01
C THR A 113 -11.52 -33.60 1.18
N LEU A 114 -12.10 -33.79 0.00
CA LEU A 114 -12.57 -32.69 -0.87
C LEU A 114 -13.98 -32.21 -0.51
N ILE A 115 -14.57 -32.73 0.57
CA ILE A 115 -15.85 -32.27 1.08
C ILE A 115 -15.64 -30.88 1.69
N ALA A 116 -16.47 -29.92 1.31
CA ALA A 116 -16.37 -28.56 1.81
C ALA A 116 -16.56 -28.53 3.34
N VAL A 117 -15.59 -27.94 4.04
CA VAL A 117 -15.68 -27.69 5.48
C VAL A 117 -16.56 -26.48 5.75
N THR A 118 -17.29 -26.50 6.86
CA THR A 118 -18.18 -25.41 7.27
C THR A 118 -17.54 -24.55 8.35
N PRO A 119 -17.80 -23.23 8.38
CA PRO A 119 -17.28 -22.37 9.44
C PRO A 119 -17.86 -22.75 10.81
N SER A 120 -17.04 -22.74 11.85
CA SER A 120 -17.45 -23.05 13.23
C SER A 120 -17.23 -21.88 14.18
N ALA A 121 -17.52 -22.05 15.48
CA ALA A 121 -17.53 -20.95 16.44
C ALA A 121 -16.20 -20.16 16.53
N GLY A 122 -15.05 -20.82 16.32
CA GLY A 122 -13.75 -20.16 16.41
C GLY A 122 -13.52 -19.08 15.36
N VAL A 123 -14.10 -19.19 14.15
CA VAL A 123 -13.96 -18.14 13.13
C VAL A 123 -14.58 -16.83 13.61
N TRP A 124 -15.72 -16.90 14.31
CA TRP A 124 -16.41 -15.72 14.83
C TRP A 124 -15.62 -15.04 15.95
N LEU A 125 -14.91 -15.84 16.77
CA LEU A 125 -13.96 -15.32 17.75
C LEU A 125 -12.79 -14.59 17.07
N LEU A 126 -12.27 -15.13 15.96
CA LEU A 126 -11.22 -14.46 15.19
C LEU A 126 -11.71 -13.10 14.64
N LEU A 127 -12.88 -13.07 14.01
CA LEU A 127 -13.46 -11.85 13.45
C LEU A 127 -13.73 -10.80 14.53
N ALA A 128 -14.36 -11.19 15.64
CA ALA A 128 -14.60 -10.31 16.78
C ALA A 128 -13.27 -9.80 17.38
N GLY A 129 -12.26 -10.68 17.46
CA GLY A 129 -10.92 -10.33 17.90
C GLY A 129 -10.29 -9.22 17.08
N HIS A 130 -10.31 -9.34 15.74
CA HIS A 130 -9.79 -8.29 14.85
C HIS A 130 -10.57 -6.99 14.98
N VAL A 131 -11.90 -7.03 15.10
CA VAL A 131 -12.73 -5.83 15.29
C VAL A 131 -12.32 -5.07 16.56
N LEU A 132 -12.08 -5.78 17.67
CA LEU A 132 -11.63 -5.16 18.92
C LEU A 132 -10.20 -4.59 18.80
N VAL A 133 -9.29 -5.29 18.12
CA VAL A 133 -7.93 -4.79 17.85
C VAL A 133 -7.95 -3.54 16.97
N ILE A 134 -8.80 -3.50 15.94
CA ILE A 134 -9.03 -2.32 15.09
C ILE A 134 -9.53 -1.15 15.95
N ALA A 135 -10.56 -1.36 16.77
CA ALA A 135 -11.11 -0.34 17.65
C ALA A 135 -10.04 0.19 18.63
N GLY A 136 -9.24 -0.70 19.22
CA GLY A 136 -8.10 -0.36 20.05
C GLY A 136 -7.07 0.51 19.30
N GLY A 137 -6.69 0.10 18.09
CA GLY A 137 -5.76 0.84 17.22
C GLY A 137 -6.24 2.25 16.86
N LEU A 138 -7.51 2.38 16.45
CA LEU A 138 -8.13 3.68 16.11
C LEU A 138 -8.16 4.61 17.33
N LEU A 139 -8.44 4.09 18.52
CA LEU A 139 -8.39 4.88 19.74
C LEU A 139 -6.96 5.31 20.10
N ALA A 140 -5.95 4.47 19.83
CA ALA A 140 -4.54 4.78 20.09
C ALA A 140 -3.97 5.83 19.12
N ALA A 141 -4.38 5.80 17.84
CA ALA A 141 -3.85 6.67 16.78
C ALA A 141 -3.97 8.16 17.11
N GLY A 142 -5.02 8.57 17.85
CA GLY A 142 -5.22 9.96 18.26
C GLY A 142 -4.19 10.50 19.26
N ARG A 143 -3.39 9.65 19.92
CA ARG A 143 -2.35 10.09 20.88
C ARG A 143 -0.94 10.09 20.29
N ALA A 144 -0.72 9.37 19.20
CA ALA A 144 0.55 9.25 18.48
C ALA A 144 0.98 10.55 17.77
N GLY A 145 0.08 11.52 17.60
CA GLY A 145 0.34 12.77 16.87
C GLY A 145 0.49 14.03 17.73
N MET A 146 0.59 13.93 19.05
CA MET A 146 0.75 15.11 19.91
C MET A 146 2.18 15.68 19.77
N PRO A 147 2.34 17.01 19.60
CA PRO A 147 3.65 17.62 19.45
C PRO A 147 4.49 17.45 20.72
N ALA A 148 5.70 16.93 20.57
CA ALA A 148 6.69 16.85 21.65
C ALA A 148 7.46 18.17 21.77
N ASP A 149 7.86 18.53 22.99
CA ASP A 149 8.68 19.73 23.28
C ASP A 149 10.11 19.64 22.69
N ALA A 150 10.54 18.43 22.30
CA ALA A 150 11.83 18.15 21.67
C ALA A 150 11.62 17.46 20.31
N SER A 151 11.81 18.21 19.23
CA SER A 151 11.73 17.68 17.87
C SER A 151 13.07 17.03 17.49
N GLU A 152 13.21 15.72 17.66
CA GLU A 152 14.27 15.01 16.93
C GLU A 152 13.89 14.95 15.43
N PRO A 153 14.76 15.39 14.52
CA PRO A 153 14.44 15.40 13.10
C PRO A 153 14.26 13.97 12.56
N PRO A 154 13.30 13.75 11.66
CA PRO A 154 12.96 12.45 11.08
C PRO A 154 14.02 12.01 10.04
N GLY A 155 15.24 11.70 10.49
CA GLY A 155 16.38 11.44 9.61
C GLY A 155 16.42 10.05 8.95
N LEU A 156 15.56 9.11 9.35
CA LEU A 156 15.63 7.69 8.93
C LEU A 156 14.33 7.14 8.34
N VAL A 157 13.34 7.98 8.05
CA VAL A 157 12.03 7.54 7.53
C VAL A 157 12.20 6.68 6.28
N ALA A 158 12.98 7.16 5.31
CA ALA A 158 13.21 6.45 4.05
C ALA A 158 13.75 5.03 4.26
N LEU A 159 14.69 4.82 5.20
CA LEU A 159 15.26 3.51 5.48
C LEU A 159 14.21 2.56 6.08
N HIS A 160 13.41 3.02 7.03
CA HIS A 160 12.34 2.20 7.61
C HIS A 160 11.31 1.78 6.55
N VAL A 161 10.89 2.72 5.69
CA VAL A 161 9.92 2.39 4.63
C VAL A 161 10.53 1.47 3.58
N ILE A 162 11.82 1.61 3.23
CA ILE A 162 12.51 0.66 2.33
C ILE A 162 12.52 -0.76 2.94
N ILE A 163 12.80 -0.89 4.23
CA ILE A 163 12.74 -2.20 4.90
C ILE A 163 11.31 -2.75 4.88
N ALA A 164 10.30 -1.91 5.17
CA ALA A 164 8.90 -2.33 5.13
C ALA A 164 8.40 -2.65 3.71
N ALA A 165 8.96 -2.03 2.67
CA ALA A 165 8.69 -2.36 1.27
C ALA A 165 9.15 -3.78 0.92
N TRP A 166 10.29 -4.23 1.46
CA TRP A 166 10.69 -5.64 1.34
C TRP A 166 9.70 -6.60 1.99
N ALA A 167 9.09 -6.21 3.12
CA ALA A 167 8.00 -6.98 3.70
C ALA A 167 6.78 -7.05 2.77
N THR A 168 6.44 -5.94 2.10
CA THR A 168 5.35 -5.91 1.11
C THR A 168 5.58 -6.92 -0.01
N ILE A 169 6.77 -6.91 -0.61
CA ILE A 169 7.15 -7.85 -1.68
C ILE A 169 7.03 -9.30 -1.18
N GLY A 170 7.52 -9.58 0.03
CA GLY A 170 7.43 -10.90 0.64
C GLY A 170 5.99 -11.37 0.88
N LEU A 171 5.13 -10.48 1.38
CA LEU A 171 3.73 -10.76 1.70
C LEU A 171 2.84 -10.94 0.45
N LEU A 172 3.25 -10.40 -0.70
CA LEU A 172 2.59 -10.61 -1.99
C LEU A 172 2.95 -11.95 -2.64
N GLY A 173 3.97 -12.65 -2.14
CA GLY A 173 4.35 -13.98 -2.59
C GLY A 173 3.47 -15.10 -2.01
N LYS A 174 3.78 -16.34 -2.41
CA LYS A 174 3.17 -17.54 -1.81
C LYS A 174 3.60 -17.69 -0.35
N PRO A 175 2.70 -18.05 0.59
CA PRO A 175 3.04 -18.19 2.02
C PRO A 175 3.91 -19.43 2.31
N PHE A 176 3.83 -20.47 1.50
CA PHE A 176 4.69 -21.65 1.53
C PHE A 176 4.64 -22.29 0.14
N SER A 177 5.45 -23.31 -0.12
CA SER A 177 5.31 -24.16 -1.31
C SER A 177 4.72 -25.50 -0.89
N SER A 178 3.84 -26.08 -1.70
CA SER A 178 3.09 -27.29 -1.31
C SER A 178 3.15 -28.39 -2.36
N SER A 179 3.36 -29.62 -1.91
CA SER A 179 3.08 -30.86 -2.65
C SER A 179 1.84 -31.59 -2.11
N ASP A 180 1.16 -31.02 -1.12
CA ASP A 180 -0.04 -31.58 -0.50
C ASP A 180 -1.30 -31.12 -1.27
N PRO A 181 -2.09 -32.05 -1.86
CA PRO A 181 -3.29 -31.69 -2.61
C PRO A 181 -4.39 -31.05 -1.75
N PHE A 182 -4.36 -31.23 -0.43
CA PHE A 182 -5.34 -30.63 0.48
C PHE A 182 -4.94 -29.25 0.97
N GLN A 183 -3.72 -28.80 0.68
CA GLN A 183 -3.18 -27.55 1.17
C GLN A 183 -2.46 -26.80 0.06
N LEU A 184 -3.19 -26.08 -0.78
CA LEU A 184 -2.62 -25.37 -1.93
C LEU A 184 -1.79 -24.16 -1.50
N ASP A 185 -0.73 -23.88 -2.25
CA ASP A 185 0.25 -22.81 -1.98
C ASP A 185 -0.21 -21.42 -2.48
N ARG A 186 -1.48 -21.09 -2.26
CA ARG A 186 -2.12 -19.88 -2.81
C ARG A 186 -1.63 -18.62 -2.10
N GLY A 187 -1.02 -17.71 -2.87
CA GLY A 187 -0.74 -16.35 -2.42
C GLY A 187 -1.97 -15.43 -2.55
N PRO A 188 -1.89 -14.16 -2.13
CA PRO A 188 -3.01 -13.21 -2.26
C PRO A 188 -3.62 -13.13 -3.66
N TRP A 189 -2.80 -13.25 -4.70
CA TRP A 189 -3.20 -13.21 -6.11
C TRP A 189 -4.08 -14.39 -6.55
N ASP A 190 -3.94 -15.53 -5.89
CA ASP A 190 -4.68 -16.75 -6.23
C ASP A 190 -5.99 -16.87 -5.42
N LEU A 191 -6.25 -15.93 -4.52
CA LEU A 191 -7.44 -15.92 -3.67
C LEU A 191 -8.62 -15.18 -4.32
N PRO A 192 -9.87 -15.52 -3.95
CA PRO A 192 -11.05 -14.74 -4.31
C PRO A 192 -10.95 -13.30 -3.82
N VAL A 193 -11.80 -12.40 -4.35
CA VAL A 193 -11.73 -10.94 -4.14
C VAL A 193 -11.54 -10.52 -2.68
N ILE A 194 -12.21 -11.16 -1.73
CA ILE A 194 -12.11 -10.80 -0.30
C ILE A 194 -10.76 -11.20 0.28
N GLY A 195 -10.29 -12.43 -0.01
CA GLY A 195 -8.95 -12.88 0.36
C GLY A 195 -7.83 -12.07 -0.31
N LEU A 196 -8.00 -11.73 -1.60
CA LEU A 196 -7.09 -10.84 -2.34
C LEU A 196 -7.02 -9.46 -1.66
N THR A 197 -8.18 -8.85 -1.41
CA THR A 197 -8.25 -7.53 -0.76
C THR A 197 -7.61 -7.56 0.63
N GLY A 198 -7.90 -8.59 1.43
CA GLY A 198 -7.27 -8.78 2.74
C GLY A 198 -5.76 -8.91 2.67
N GLY A 199 -5.25 -9.75 1.75
CA GLY A 199 -3.81 -9.92 1.52
C GLY A 199 -3.11 -8.63 1.07
N LEU A 200 -3.71 -7.89 0.13
CA LEU A 200 -3.20 -6.59 -0.32
C LEU A 200 -3.18 -5.56 0.82
N LEU A 201 -4.24 -5.50 1.64
CA LEU A 201 -4.28 -4.60 2.79
C LEU A 201 -3.21 -4.94 3.84
N VAL A 202 -2.96 -6.23 4.11
CA VAL A 202 -1.86 -6.65 4.99
C VAL A 202 -0.50 -6.26 4.40
N ALA A 203 -0.29 -6.46 3.11
CA ALA A 203 0.95 -6.08 2.43
C ALA A 203 1.20 -4.56 2.47
N LEU A 204 0.16 -3.76 2.22
CA LEU A 204 0.21 -2.29 2.25
C LEU A 204 0.31 -1.71 3.67
N ALA A 205 -0.22 -2.41 4.67
CA ALA A 205 -0.15 -1.98 6.07
C ALA A 205 1.30 -1.79 6.52
N ALA A 206 2.23 -2.64 6.06
CA ALA A 206 3.64 -2.57 6.43
C ALA A 206 4.30 -1.21 6.08
N PRO A 207 4.39 -0.79 4.80
CA PRO A 207 5.03 0.47 4.42
C PRO A 207 4.23 1.67 4.90
N LEU A 208 2.89 1.62 4.90
CA LEU A 208 2.05 2.74 5.33
C LEU A 208 2.17 3.01 6.83
N ALA A 209 1.97 1.98 7.67
CA ALA A 209 2.10 2.14 9.12
C ALA A 209 3.53 2.51 9.52
N THR A 210 4.54 1.96 8.82
CA THR A 210 5.95 2.32 9.04
C THR A 210 6.23 3.77 8.66
N ALA A 211 5.72 4.25 7.52
CA ALA A 211 5.90 5.63 7.08
C ALA A 211 5.25 6.59 8.08
N LEU A 212 4.00 6.32 8.49
CA LEU A 212 3.28 7.10 9.49
C LEU A 212 4.03 7.13 10.82
N ALA A 213 4.43 5.96 11.33
CA ALA A 213 5.19 5.85 12.58
C ALA A 213 6.52 6.59 12.50
N ALA A 214 7.34 6.33 11.47
CA ALA A 214 8.66 6.93 11.33
C ALA A 214 8.60 8.45 11.09
N SER A 215 7.52 8.95 10.48
CA SER A 215 7.29 10.37 10.25
C SER A 215 6.80 11.15 11.47
N SER A 216 6.36 10.46 12.54
CA SER A 216 5.88 11.14 13.76
C SER A 216 6.94 12.08 14.33
N PRO A 217 6.62 13.27 14.85
CA PRO A 217 7.61 14.14 15.50
C PRO A 217 8.12 13.58 16.84
N ASP A 218 7.34 12.72 17.49
CA ASP A 218 7.64 12.17 18.81
C ASP A 218 8.47 10.86 18.70
N PRO A 219 9.68 10.80 19.27
CA PRO A 219 10.54 9.62 19.18
C PRO A 219 9.95 8.38 19.83
N ASP A 220 9.17 8.54 20.91
CA ASP A 220 8.51 7.43 21.59
C ASP A 220 7.44 6.79 20.69
N THR A 221 6.63 7.61 20.02
CA THR A 221 5.66 7.14 19.03
C THR A 221 6.34 6.45 17.85
N ARG A 222 7.47 6.99 17.35
CA ARG A 222 8.25 6.34 16.27
C ARG A 222 8.69 4.94 16.68
N GLU A 223 9.30 4.81 17.85
CA GLU A 223 9.75 3.53 18.41
C GLU A 223 8.58 2.56 18.54
N GLY A 224 7.49 3.03 19.15
CA GLY A 224 6.28 2.23 19.35
C GLY A 224 5.68 1.73 18.05
N GLY A 225 5.50 2.61 17.06
CA GLY A 225 4.91 2.25 15.79
C GLY A 225 5.77 1.27 15.00
N VAL A 226 7.10 1.45 14.96
CA VAL A 226 8.02 0.50 14.30
C VAL A 226 8.01 -0.87 15.00
N LEU A 227 8.00 -0.90 16.34
CA LEU A 227 7.83 -2.13 17.11
C LEU A 227 6.48 -2.80 16.79
N GLY A 228 5.39 -2.02 16.74
CA GLY A 228 4.06 -2.53 16.42
C GLY A 228 3.97 -3.14 15.02
N VAL A 229 4.54 -2.50 14.00
CA VAL A 229 4.64 -3.07 12.65
C VAL A 229 5.43 -4.38 12.68
N SER A 230 6.55 -4.42 13.39
CA SER A 230 7.40 -5.60 13.48
C SER A 230 6.67 -6.78 14.12
N LEU A 231 5.97 -6.55 15.23
CA LEU A 231 5.16 -7.57 15.89
C LEU A 231 3.98 -8.03 15.03
N ALA A 232 3.31 -7.11 14.33
CA ALA A 232 2.22 -7.44 13.41
C ALA A 232 2.71 -8.29 12.23
N LEU A 233 3.87 -7.96 11.66
CA LEU A 233 4.51 -8.75 10.61
C LEU A 233 4.85 -10.15 11.10
N LEU A 234 5.49 -10.29 12.26
CA LEU A 234 5.79 -11.59 12.87
C LEU A 234 4.53 -12.45 13.03
N ALA A 235 3.42 -11.84 13.47
CA ALA A 235 2.14 -12.52 13.62
C ALA A 235 1.51 -12.99 12.30
N VAL A 236 1.96 -12.48 11.15
CA VAL A 236 1.52 -12.89 9.81
C VAL A 236 2.48 -13.92 9.20
N VAL A 237 3.79 -13.77 9.38
CA VAL A 237 4.80 -14.56 8.65
C VAL A 237 5.27 -15.82 9.39
N LEU A 238 5.19 -15.85 10.73
CA LEU A 238 5.66 -17.01 11.49
C LEU A 238 4.79 -18.26 11.32
N PRO A 239 3.45 -18.20 11.29
CA PRO A 239 2.63 -19.40 11.10
C PRO A 239 2.97 -20.18 9.82
N PRO A 240 3.06 -19.56 8.62
CA PRO A 240 3.41 -20.30 7.41
C PRO A 240 4.88 -20.76 7.38
N LEU A 241 5.81 -20.04 8.01
CA LEU A 241 7.20 -20.49 8.15
C LEU A 241 7.32 -21.76 9.00
N VAL A 242 6.58 -21.81 10.12
CA VAL A 242 6.54 -23.01 10.96
C VAL A 242 5.87 -24.14 10.21
N ALA A 243 4.75 -23.89 9.52
CA ALA A 243 4.08 -24.89 8.69
C ALA A 243 5.04 -25.52 7.66
N GLY A 244 5.83 -24.70 6.94
CA GLY A 244 6.82 -25.16 5.96
C GLY A 244 8.03 -25.91 6.54
N THR A 245 8.14 -26.03 7.87
CA THR A 245 9.19 -26.82 8.54
C THR A 245 8.66 -28.08 9.22
N VAL A 246 7.44 -28.03 9.78
CA VAL A 246 6.89 -29.14 10.59
C VAL A 246 5.83 -29.96 9.86
N VAL A 247 5.14 -29.40 8.87
CA VAL A 247 4.06 -30.09 8.15
C VAL A 247 4.62 -30.83 6.94
N THR A 248 4.33 -32.12 6.84
CA THR A 248 4.75 -32.93 5.71
C THR A 248 4.09 -32.45 4.41
N GLY A 249 4.90 -32.30 3.35
CA GLY A 249 4.43 -31.80 2.05
C GLY A 249 4.41 -30.27 1.92
N LEU A 250 4.69 -29.52 2.99
CA LEU A 250 4.90 -28.07 2.93
C LEU A 250 6.38 -27.74 3.05
N THR A 251 6.83 -26.73 2.31
CA THR A 251 8.21 -26.21 2.37
C THR A 251 8.22 -24.69 2.43
N ILE A 252 9.30 -24.12 2.96
CA ILE A 252 9.45 -22.66 3.09
C ILE A 252 9.55 -22.02 1.69
N SER A 253 8.72 -21.00 1.45
CA SER A 253 8.83 -20.12 0.28
C SER A 253 9.65 -18.85 0.62
N VAL A 254 10.13 -18.18 -0.43
CA VAL A 254 10.94 -16.94 -0.28
C VAL A 254 10.15 -15.78 0.33
N GLY A 255 8.83 -15.74 0.11
CA GLY A 255 7.97 -14.62 0.52
C GLY A 255 8.01 -14.31 2.02
N PRO A 256 7.59 -15.24 2.89
CA PRO A 256 7.65 -15.06 4.34
C PRO A 256 9.06 -14.84 4.88
N VAL A 257 10.11 -15.38 4.23
CA VAL A 257 11.50 -15.15 4.64
C VAL A 257 11.89 -13.68 4.46
N LEU A 258 11.57 -13.08 3.30
CA LEU A 258 11.80 -11.64 3.07
C LEU A 258 11.04 -10.78 4.09
N ALA A 259 9.79 -11.12 4.36
CA ALA A 259 8.97 -10.39 5.33
C ALA A 259 9.44 -10.58 6.79
N LEU A 260 9.97 -11.76 7.14
CA LEU A 260 10.62 -12.00 8.43
C LEU A 260 11.89 -11.16 8.58
N LEU A 261 12.77 -11.15 7.57
CA LEU A 261 13.99 -10.34 7.60
C LEU A 261 13.67 -8.86 7.77
N ALA A 262 12.64 -8.36 7.08
CA ALA A 262 12.16 -7.00 7.26
C ALA A 262 11.62 -6.74 8.67
N ALA A 263 10.81 -7.65 9.22
CA ALA A 263 10.27 -7.55 10.58
C ALA A 263 11.37 -7.51 11.65
N LEU A 264 12.46 -8.26 11.46
CA LEU A 264 13.60 -8.26 12.36
C LEU A 264 14.51 -7.04 12.19
N ALA A 265 14.65 -6.51 10.97
CA ALA A 265 15.49 -5.35 10.68
C ALA A 265 14.89 -4.04 11.17
N LEU A 266 13.56 -3.85 11.05
CA LEU A 266 12.86 -2.62 11.43
C LEU A 266 13.22 -2.06 12.83
N PRO A 267 13.13 -2.83 13.94
CA PRO A 267 13.40 -2.31 15.27
C PRO A 267 14.89 -2.07 15.55
N THR A 268 15.79 -2.59 14.70
CA THR A 268 17.25 -2.42 14.86
C THR A 268 17.77 -1.09 14.32
N VAL A 269 16.99 -0.40 13.49
CA VAL A 269 17.41 0.85 12.83
C VAL A 269 17.74 1.97 13.85
N PRO A 270 16.90 2.26 14.88
CA PRO A 270 17.23 3.28 15.87
C PRO A 270 18.51 3.02 16.68
N PRO A 271 18.73 1.83 17.30
CA PRO A 271 19.94 1.57 18.07
C PRO A 271 21.19 1.51 17.18
N LEU A 272 21.09 0.96 15.96
CA LEU A 272 22.20 0.91 15.01
C LEU A 272 22.64 2.31 14.59
N ALA A 273 21.68 3.21 14.34
CA ALA A 273 21.98 4.60 14.04
C ALA A 273 22.66 5.32 15.21
N ARG A 274 22.23 5.05 16.46
CA ARG A 274 22.86 5.59 17.67
C ARG A 274 24.28 5.09 17.83
N LEU A 275 24.52 3.78 17.65
CA LEU A 275 25.85 3.18 17.70
C LEU A 275 26.78 3.79 16.63
N TRP A 276 26.29 3.95 15.40
CA TRP A 276 27.03 4.59 14.31
C TRP A 276 27.41 6.06 14.62
N ARG A 277 26.55 6.81 15.30
CA ARG A 277 26.86 8.18 15.74
C ARG A 277 27.95 8.17 16.82
N LEU A 278 27.87 7.25 17.79
CA LEU A 278 28.87 7.09 18.85
C LEU A 278 30.24 6.72 18.27
N LEU A 279 30.27 5.78 17.31
CA LEU A 279 31.50 5.33 16.65
C LEU A 279 32.15 6.40 15.77
N ARG A 280 31.37 7.34 15.20
CA ARG A 280 31.90 8.44 14.37
C ARG A 280 32.48 9.60 15.17
N GLY A 281 32.42 9.57 16.50
CA GLY A 281 32.91 10.64 17.38
C GLY A 281 32.09 11.93 17.27
N LYS A 282 32.21 12.81 18.27
CA LYS A 282 31.50 14.11 18.35
C LYS A 282 31.77 14.96 17.10
N ARG A 283 30.87 14.89 16.13
CA ARG A 283 30.64 15.99 15.18
C ARG A 283 29.61 16.91 15.82
N ASP A 284 30.06 18.15 16.03
CA ASP A 284 29.36 19.36 16.46
C ASP A 284 27.83 19.25 16.59
N GLU A 285 27.33 19.35 17.83
CA GLU A 285 25.90 19.41 18.20
C GLU A 285 25.16 20.64 17.61
N LYS A 286 25.87 21.52 16.89
CA LYS A 286 25.28 22.60 16.07
C LYS A 286 24.77 22.14 14.70
N HIS A 287 25.09 20.93 14.26
CA HIS A 287 24.36 20.36 13.14
C HIS A 287 23.12 19.68 13.70
N ASP A 288 22.02 20.45 13.76
CA ASP A 288 20.69 19.89 13.53
C ASP A 288 20.85 18.78 12.49
N LEU A 289 20.39 17.58 12.82
CA LEU A 289 20.34 16.47 11.85
C LEU A 289 19.43 16.94 10.73
N ALA A 290 20.04 17.60 9.75
CA ALA A 290 19.37 18.24 8.66
C ALA A 290 18.45 17.20 8.05
N LEU A 291 17.15 17.50 7.99
CA LEU A 291 16.27 16.88 7.03
C LEU A 291 17.09 16.70 5.75
N PRO A 292 17.18 15.50 5.16
CA PRO A 292 17.97 15.31 3.95
C PRO A 292 17.58 16.46 3.03
N SER A 293 18.57 17.25 2.62
CA SER A 293 18.30 18.53 1.96
C SER A 293 17.20 18.33 0.92
N ILE A 294 16.30 19.30 0.72
CA ILE A 294 15.19 19.18 -0.24
C ILE A 294 15.67 18.56 -1.56
N ARG A 295 16.88 18.93 -1.98
CA ARG A 295 17.62 18.31 -3.09
C ARG A 295 17.80 16.79 -2.96
N ARG A 296 18.30 16.26 -1.84
CA ARG A 296 18.40 14.81 -1.60
C ARG A 296 17.04 14.12 -1.65
N MET A 297 15.98 14.71 -1.07
CA MET A 297 14.64 14.12 -1.17
C MET A 297 14.13 14.07 -2.61
N HIS A 298 14.35 15.13 -3.40
CA HIS A 298 14.04 15.13 -4.84
C HIS A 298 14.85 14.09 -5.60
N VAL A 299 16.15 13.98 -5.33
CA VAL A 299 17.01 12.98 -5.97
C VAL A 299 16.56 11.56 -5.61
N THR A 300 16.28 11.28 -4.33
CA THR A 300 15.79 9.95 -3.90
C THR A 300 14.44 9.62 -4.55
N ALA A 301 13.49 10.57 -4.55
CA ALA A 301 12.21 10.39 -5.23
C ALA A 301 12.41 10.15 -6.74
N GLY A 302 13.29 10.91 -7.39
CA GLY A 302 13.61 10.78 -8.80
C GLY A 302 14.23 9.42 -9.14
N VAL A 303 15.25 8.99 -8.39
CA VAL A 303 15.90 7.68 -8.58
C VAL A 303 14.91 6.54 -8.40
N LEU A 304 14.11 6.57 -7.34
CA LEU A 304 13.08 5.54 -7.10
C LEU A 304 12.03 5.51 -8.19
N SER A 305 11.62 6.68 -8.70
CA SER A 305 10.66 6.77 -9.82
C SER A 305 11.24 6.19 -11.11
N VAL A 306 12.51 6.48 -11.40
CA VAL A 306 13.22 5.94 -12.57
C VAL A 306 13.39 4.43 -12.46
N LEU A 307 13.71 3.91 -11.27
CA LEU A 307 13.79 2.47 -11.04
C LEU A 307 12.43 1.79 -11.21
N ALA A 308 11.36 2.34 -10.62
CA ALA A 308 10.00 1.83 -10.78
C ALA A 308 9.59 1.80 -12.27
N ALA A 309 9.83 2.90 -12.98
CA ALA A 309 9.60 3.01 -14.42
C ALA A 309 10.41 1.99 -15.23
N ALA A 310 11.68 1.78 -14.89
CA ALA A 310 12.52 0.80 -15.54
C ALA A 310 11.98 -0.63 -15.34
N PHE A 311 11.61 -1.00 -14.12
CA PHE A 311 10.99 -2.30 -13.84
C PHE A 311 9.68 -2.50 -14.61
N MET A 312 8.85 -1.47 -14.71
CA MET A 312 7.61 -1.50 -15.49
C MET A 312 7.87 -1.70 -16.99
N VAL A 313 8.80 -0.93 -17.57
CA VAL A 313 9.14 -0.98 -19.00
C VAL A 313 9.84 -2.29 -19.37
N ILE A 314 10.78 -2.75 -18.55
CA ILE A 314 11.43 -4.05 -18.73
C ILE A 314 10.38 -5.16 -18.56
N GLY A 315 9.50 -5.05 -17.57
CA GLY A 315 8.39 -5.98 -17.35
C GLY A 315 7.47 -6.08 -18.57
N ALA A 316 7.15 -4.95 -19.19
CA ALA A 316 6.36 -4.89 -20.43
C ALA A 316 7.03 -5.57 -21.63
N SER A 317 8.35 -5.70 -21.61
CA SER A 317 9.15 -6.31 -22.68
C SER A 317 9.33 -7.83 -22.53
N VAL A 318 8.96 -8.38 -21.38
CA VAL A 318 9.19 -9.77 -20.99
C VAL A 318 7.85 -10.48 -20.84
N PRO A 319 7.76 -11.81 -21.05
CA PRO A 319 6.49 -12.53 -20.92
C PRO A 319 5.79 -12.30 -19.58
N GLN A 320 4.55 -11.81 -19.67
CA GLN A 320 3.65 -11.61 -18.52
C GLN A 320 3.02 -12.92 -18.04
N LEU A 321 2.93 -13.91 -18.93
CA LEU A 321 2.35 -15.22 -18.69
C LEU A 321 3.28 -16.32 -19.19
N VAL A 322 3.25 -17.46 -18.49
CA VAL A 322 3.86 -18.71 -18.92
C VAL A 322 2.81 -19.80 -18.84
N LEU A 323 2.51 -20.47 -19.95
CA LEU A 323 1.49 -21.54 -19.98
C LEU A 323 1.94 -22.74 -19.15
N THR A 324 1.02 -23.34 -18.40
CA THR A 324 1.31 -24.54 -17.58
C THR A 324 1.62 -25.77 -18.43
N THR A 325 1.06 -25.83 -19.65
CA THR A 325 1.30 -26.91 -20.63
C THR A 325 2.64 -26.81 -21.35
N GLY A 326 3.40 -25.72 -21.15
CA GLY A 326 4.54 -25.35 -22.00
C GLY A 326 4.09 -24.78 -23.36
N GLY A 327 4.91 -23.91 -23.94
CA GLY A 327 4.63 -23.21 -25.21
C GLY A 327 4.63 -21.68 -25.10
N LYS A 328 4.46 -20.99 -26.24
CA LYS A 328 4.40 -19.52 -26.28
C LYS A 328 3.04 -19.05 -25.76
N ALA A 329 3.05 -18.27 -24.68
CA ALA A 329 1.84 -17.64 -24.15
C ALA A 329 1.28 -16.60 -25.15
N PRO A 330 -0.04 -16.37 -25.18
CA PRO A 330 -0.63 -15.32 -25.98
C PRO A 330 -0.16 -13.93 -25.52
N ASP A 331 0.08 -13.04 -26.47
CA ASP A 331 0.49 -11.67 -26.18
C ASP A 331 -0.69 -10.89 -25.57
N LEU A 332 -0.48 -10.30 -24.39
CA LEU A 332 -1.49 -9.50 -23.70
C LEU A 332 -1.47 -8.05 -24.22
N ALA A 333 -2.50 -7.65 -24.96
CA ALA A 333 -2.63 -6.27 -25.46
C ALA A 333 -2.59 -5.23 -24.34
N SER A 334 -3.13 -5.55 -23.16
CA SER A 334 -3.12 -4.65 -22.00
C SER A 334 -1.71 -4.32 -21.49
N ALA A 335 -0.71 -5.17 -21.76
CA ALA A 335 0.69 -4.90 -21.43
C ALA A 335 1.28 -3.73 -22.24
N ASN A 336 0.69 -3.38 -23.39
CA ASN A 336 1.15 -2.25 -24.20
C ASN A 336 0.98 -0.90 -23.48
N LEU A 337 0.04 -0.80 -22.53
CA LEU A 337 -0.16 0.40 -21.73
C LEU A 337 0.94 0.63 -20.69
N LEU A 338 1.69 -0.41 -20.32
CA LEU A 338 2.80 -0.30 -19.37
C LEU A 338 3.93 0.59 -19.91
N TRP A 339 4.14 0.59 -21.23
CA TRP A 339 5.15 1.41 -21.91
C TRP A 339 4.94 2.91 -21.75
N PRO A 340 3.84 3.51 -22.25
CA PRO A 340 3.63 4.95 -22.14
C PRO A 340 3.53 5.40 -20.67
N ALA A 341 2.91 4.58 -19.80
CA ALA A 341 2.79 4.90 -18.38
C ALA A 341 4.15 4.89 -17.66
N GLY A 342 4.94 3.84 -17.86
CA GLY A 342 6.29 3.72 -17.30
C GLY A 342 7.23 4.81 -17.81
N ILE A 343 7.23 5.10 -19.12
CA ILE A 343 8.03 6.17 -19.71
C ILE A 343 7.64 7.53 -19.11
N ALA A 344 6.34 7.84 -19.03
CA ALA A 344 5.87 9.12 -18.49
C ALA A 344 6.33 9.32 -17.04
N PHE A 345 6.19 8.31 -16.18
CA PHE A 345 6.65 8.38 -14.80
C PHE A 345 8.18 8.46 -14.68
N GLY A 346 8.90 7.72 -15.52
CA GLY A 346 10.37 7.78 -15.58
C GLY A 346 10.87 9.17 -15.97
N LEU A 347 10.21 9.84 -16.92
CA LEU A 347 10.53 11.22 -17.31
C LEU A 347 10.29 12.22 -16.17
N LEU A 348 9.20 12.07 -15.40
CA LEU A 348 8.98 12.85 -14.18
C LEU A 348 10.08 12.59 -13.13
N GLY A 349 10.49 11.33 -12.99
CA GLY A 349 11.60 10.92 -12.14
C GLY A 349 12.93 11.56 -12.53
N LEU A 350 13.26 11.56 -13.83
CA LEU A 350 14.46 12.22 -14.37
C LEU A 350 14.40 13.74 -14.15
N ALA A 351 13.24 14.36 -14.34
CA ALA A 351 13.07 15.79 -14.10
C ALA A 351 13.28 16.17 -12.62
N LEU A 352 12.94 15.28 -11.67
CA LEU A 352 13.26 15.47 -10.24
C LEU A 352 14.75 15.45 -9.92
N LEU A 353 15.59 14.85 -10.79
CA LEU A 353 17.04 14.87 -10.64
C LEU A 353 17.65 16.24 -10.99
N VAL A 354 16.90 17.07 -11.73
CA VAL A 354 17.33 18.41 -12.16
C VAL A 354 16.91 19.45 -11.11
N PRO A 355 17.85 20.03 -10.34
CA PRO A 355 17.51 20.84 -9.17
C PRO A 355 16.67 22.09 -9.48
N SER A 356 16.83 22.67 -10.67
CA SER A 356 16.13 23.89 -11.09
C SER A 356 14.64 23.69 -11.32
N ILE A 357 14.22 22.48 -11.72
CA ILE A 357 12.82 22.17 -12.04
C ILE A 357 12.17 21.17 -11.06
N ALA A 358 12.97 20.52 -10.21
CA ALA A 358 12.48 19.46 -9.32
C ALA A 358 11.30 19.91 -8.44
N GLY A 359 11.37 21.12 -7.86
CA GLY A 359 10.24 21.67 -7.10
C GLY A 359 8.99 21.84 -7.98
N ALA A 360 9.13 22.35 -9.19
CA ALA A 360 7.99 22.53 -10.10
C ALA A 360 7.35 21.20 -10.52
N VAL A 361 8.15 20.15 -10.77
CA VAL A 361 7.66 18.87 -11.31
C VAL A 361 7.12 17.93 -10.22
N ARG A 362 7.64 18.01 -9.00
CA ARG A 362 7.26 17.14 -7.87
C ARG A 362 5.75 16.91 -7.69
N PRO A 363 4.86 17.92 -7.79
CA PRO A 363 3.42 17.71 -7.59
C PRO A 363 2.77 16.82 -8.67
N ALA A 364 3.38 16.71 -9.86
CA ALA A 364 2.88 15.87 -10.95
C ALA A 364 3.09 14.37 -10.69
N LEU A 365 4.02 14.01 -9.77
CA LEU A 365 4.48 12.64 -9.57
C LEU A 365 3.34 11.69 -9.15
N LEU A 366 2.39 12.15 -8.34
CA LEU A 366 1.23 11.35 -7.91
C LEU A 366 0.44 10.81 -9.10
N PHE A 367 0.17 11.65 -10.09
CA PHE A 367 -0.63 11.24 -11.24
C PHE A 367 0.16 10.42 -12.26
N GLY A 368 1.47 10.63 -12.36
CA GLY A 368 2.33 9.71 -13.10
C GLY A 368 2.32 8.29 -12.50
N TYR A 369 2.36 8.18 -11.16
CA TYR A 369 2.24 6.90 -10.47
C TYR A 369 0.86 6.27 -10.66
N LEU A 370 -0.22 7.05 -10.53
CA LEU A 370 -1.58 6.53 -10.78
C LEU A 370 -1.77 6.07 -12.24
N ALA A 371 -1.13 6.74 -13.20
CA ALA A 371 -1.12 6.31 -14.59
C ALA A 371 -0.43 4.94 -14.77
N MET A 372 0.69 4.72 -14.06
CA MET A 372 1.34 3.40 -13.99
C MET A 372 0.44 2.35 -13.34
N GLN A 373 -0.21 2.66 -12.21
CA GLN A 373 -1.08 1.69 -11.54
C GLN A 373 -2.31 1.34 -12.37
N LEU A 374 -2.86 2.29 -13.12
CA LEU A 374 -3.96 2.03 -14.04
C LEU A 374 -3.55 1.07 -15.16
N ALA A 375 -2.37 1.29 -15.76
CA ALA A 375 -1.82 0.40 -16.77
C ALA A 375 -1.52 -1.00 -16.20
N ALA A 376 -0.92 -1.05 -15.00
CA ALA A 376 -0.61 -2.29 -14.28
C ALA A 376 -1.88 -3.10 -14.01
N ALA A 377 -2.96 -2.47 -13.56
CA ALA A 377 -4.23 -3.15 -13.29
C ALA A 377 -4.79 -3.85 -14.53
N GLY A 378 -4.68 -3.23 -15.71
CA GLY A 378 -5.06 -3.84 -16.99
C GLY A 378 -4.23 -5.08 -17.36
N ALA A 379 -2.94 -5.09 -17.01
CA ALA A 379 -2.06 -6.23 -17.24
C ALA A 379 -2.21 -7.33 -16.17
N THR A 380 -2.52 -6.97 -14.92
CA THR A 380 -2.71 -7.90 -13.80
C THR A 380 -3.93 -8.81 -14.00
N GLN A 381 -5.04 -8.24 -14.47
CA GLN A 381 -6.33 -8.95 -14.49
C GLN A 381 -6.30 -10.25 -15.35
N PRO A 382 -5.81 -10.25 -16.60
CA PRO A 382 -5.68 -11.47 -17.40
C PRO A 382 -4.70 -12.49 -16.78
N VAL A 383 -3.63 -12.01 -16.12
CA VAL A 383 -2.64 -12.88 -15.47
C VAL A 383 -3.25 -13.63 -14.30
N VAL A 384 -3.97 -12.91 -13.43
CA VAL A 384 -4.66 -13.46 -12.27
C VAL A 384 -5.76 -14.44 -12.72
N ALA A 385 -6.58 -14.06 -13.70
CA ALA A 385 -7.63 -14.92 -14.22
C ALA A 385 -7.06 -16.24 -14.80
N ALA A 386 -5.96 -16.17 -15.57
CA ALA A 386 -5.32 -17.35 -16.13
C ALA A 386 -4.65 -18.23 -15.06
N SER A 387 -4.09 -17.62 -14.01
CA SER A 387 -3.54 -18.33 -12.83
C SER A 387 -4.63 -19.09 -12.08
N GLN A 388 -5.74 -18.40 -11.77
CA GLN A 388 -6.87 -18.97 -11.05
C GLN A 388 -7.54 -20.11 -11.83
N ALA A 389 -7.56 -20.03 -13.16
CA ALA A 389 -8.05 -21.10 -14.02
C ALA A 389 -7.06 -22.27 -14.21
N GLY A 390 -5.83 -22.17 -13.69
CA GLY A 390 -4.78 -23.20 -13.85
C GLY A 390 -4.18 -23.30 -15.26
N ILE A 391 -4.49 -22.34 -16.15
CA ILE A 391 -4.07 -22.34 -17.56
C ILE A 391 -2.63 -21.81 -17.69
N ALA A 392 -2.26 -20.83 -16.87
CA ALA A 392 -0.96 -20.18 -16.94
C ALA A 392 -0.46 -19.81 -15.55
N GLN A 393 0.83 -19.52 -15.44
CA GLN A 393 1.46 -18.95 -14.26
C GLN A 393 1.95 -17.54 -14.58
N PRO A 394 2.04 -16.65 -13.57
CA PRO A 394 2.62 -15.32 -13.76
C PRO A 394 4.07 -15.41 -14.24
N GLY A 395 4.36 -14.76 -15.36
CA GLY A 395 5.69 -14.72 -15.96
C GLY A 395 6.61 -13.70 -15.30
N ALA A 396 7.87 -13.66 -15.73
CA ALA A 396 8.86 -12.72 -15.19
C ALA A 396 8.44 -11.25 -15.39
N GLY A 397 7.76 -10.93 -16.49
CA GLY A 397 7.26 -9.57 -16.76
C GLY A 397 6.27 -9.09 -15.70
N PHE A 398 5.42 -9.99 -15.20
CA PHE A 398 4.44 -9.69 -14.15
C PHE A 398 5.14 -9.41 -12.81
N TRP A 399 6.16 -10.19 -12.46
CA TRP A 399 6.90 -9.98 -11.21
C TRP A 399 7.72 -8.69 -11.23
N LEU A 400 8.33 -8.32 -12.35
CA LEU A 400 9.00 -7.02 -12.50
C LEU A 400 7.99 -5.87 -12.37
N MET A 401 6.80 -6.01 -12.96
CA MET A 401 5.70 -5.08 -12.76
C MET A 401 5.20 -5.05 -11.31
N ILE A 402 5.31 -6.10 -10.51
CA ILE A 402 4.97 -6.01 -9.07
C ILE A 402 6.01 -5.20 -8.29
N VAL A 403 7.28 -5.30 -8.65
CA VAL A 403 8.38 -4.62 -7.95
C VAL A 403 8.32 -3.10 -8.09
N GLU A 404 7.75 -2.57 -9.18
CA GLU A 404 7.55 -1.12 -9.33
C GLU A 404 6.69 -0.53 -8.21
N PHE A 405 5.65 -1.26 -7.76
CA PHE A 405 4.63 -0.77 -6.84
C PHE A 405 5.23 -0.16 -5.56
N PRO A 406 6.06 -0.89 -4.79
CA PRO A 406 6.69 -0.34 -3.60
C PRO A 406 7.69 0.77 -3.92
N LEU A 407 8.39 0.71 -5.06
CA LEU A 407 9.37 1.73 -5.46
C LEU A 407 8.68 3.06 -5.79
N GLY A 408 7.59 3.02 -6.56
CA GLY A 408 6.77 4.19 -6.88
C GLY A 408 6.13 4.79 -5.62
N LEU A 409 5.62 3.95 -4.72
CA LEU A 409 5.08 4.42 -3.43
C LEU A 409 6.14 5.11 -2.57
N LEU A 410 7.35 4.54 -2.48
CA LEU A 410 8.48 5.16 -1.81
C LEU A 410 8.85 6.51 -2.44
N ALA A 411 8.82 6.60 -3.77
CA ALA A 411 9.07 7.84 -4.48
C ALA A 411 8.04 8.93 -4.13
N LEU A 412 6.75 8.56 -4.07
CA LEU A 412 5.67 9.45 -3.65
C LEU A 412 5.83 9.91 -2.19
N ILE A 413 6.25 9.02 -1.29
CA ILE A 413 6.52 9.37 0.11
C ILE A 413 7.66 10.39 0.17
N CYS A 414 8.79 10.15 -0.51
CA CYS A 414 9.90 11.09 -0.57
C CYS A 414 9.49 12.45 -1.17
N ALA A 415 8.68 12.44 -2.24
CA ALA A 415 8.13 13.65 -2.86
C ALA A 415 7.13 14.37 -1.93
N GLY A 416 6.32 13.64 -1.17
CA GLY A 416 5.39 14.18 -0.19
C GLY A 416 6.12 14.88 0.96
N LEU A 417 7.13 14.21 1.53
CA LEU A 417 7.99 14.76 2.58
C LEU A 417 8.72 16.02 2.10
N ALA A 418 9.29 16.00 0.89
CA ALA A 418 9.90 17.19 0.30
C ALA A 418 8.90 18.36 0.22
N GLY A 419 7.64 18.07 -0.12
CA GLY A 419 6.58 19.07 -0.15
C GLY A 419 6.17 19.65 1.20
N ALA A 420 6.20 18.84 2.25
CA ALA A 420 5.95 19.31 3.61
C ALA A 420 7.04 20.31 4.03
N VAL A 421 8.31 19.97 3.77
CA VAL A 421 9.46 20.84 4.05
C VAL A 421 9.45 22.10 3.19
N GLU A 422 9.07 22.02 1.91
CA GLU A 422 8.89 23.21 1.05
C GLU A 422 7.83 24.17 1.60
N ARG A 423 6.77 23.64 2.23
CA ARG A 423 5.68 24.44 2.79
C ARG A 423 6.09 25.18 4.06
N GLU A 424 6.85 24.53 4.93
CA GLU A 424 7.36 25.12 6.18
C GLU A 424 8.34 26.28 5.92
N ASN A 425 9.10 26.21 4.84
CA ASN A 425 10.09 27.24 4.47
C ASN A 425 9.50 28.44 3.73
N THR A 426 8.18 28.53 3.56
CA THR A 426 7.55 29.64 2.86
C THR A 426 6.57 30.38 3.76
N ASP A 427 6.73 31.70 3.86
CA ASP A 427 5.78 32.56 4.56
C ASP A 427 4.37 32.36 3.99
N ALA A 428 3.38 32.35 4.89
CA ALA A 428 1.96 32.23 4.57
C ALA A 428 1.48 33.50 3.85
N GLY A 429 1.79 33.63 2.56
CA GLY A 429 1.32 34.72 1.70
C GLY A 429 -0.21 34.73 1.58
N LYS A 430 -0.76 35.89 1.20
CA LYS A 430 -2.20 36.08 0.97
C LYS A 430 -2.73 35.04 -0.03
N LYS A 431 -3.87 34.42 0.31
CA LYS A 431 -4.62 33.56 -0.62
C LYS A 431 -5.00 34.39 -1.84
N GLN A 432 -4.47 34.04 -3.01
CA GLN A 432 -4.91 34.60 -4.28
C GLN A 432 -6.18 33.89 -4.74
N GLU A 433 -7.20 34.67 -5.08
CA GLU A 433 -8.41 34.13 -5.69
C GLU A 433 -8.11 33.61 -7.10
N MET A 434 -8.79 32.51 -7.46
CA MET A 434 -8.61 31.85 -8.74
C MET A 434 -9.52 32.51 -9.79
N PRO A 435 -8.99 32.91 -10.96
CA PRO A 435 -9.81 33.46 -12.04
C PRO A 435 -10.91 32.47 -12.49
N VAL A 436 -12.09 32.99 -12.79
CA VAL A 436 -13.28 32.18 -13.17
C VAL A 436 -13.01 31.28 -14.37
N ALA A 437 -12.23 31.75 -15.35
CA ALA A 437 -11.88 30.95 -16.52
C ALA A 437 -11.04 29.71 -16.18
N GLU A 438 -10.07 29.84 -15.26
CA GLU A 438 -9.28 28.71 -14.79
C GLU A 438 -10.16 27.72 -14.01
N LEU A 439 -11.05 28.25 -13.16
CA LEU A 439 -11.95 27.43 -12.35
C LEU A 439 -12.92 26.65 -13.25
N GLY A 440 -13.47 27.30 -14.25
CA GLY A 440 -14.32 26.67 -15.27
C GLY A 440 -13.61 25.54 -16.01
N ALA A 441 -12.35 25.75 -16.43
CA ALA A 441 -11.56 24.72 -17.08
C ALA A 441 -11.28 23.51 -16.17
N VAL A 442 -10.96 23.73 -14.89
CA VAL A 442 -10.75 22.66 -13.91
C VAL A 442 -12.04 21.88 -13.64
N LEU A 443 -13.19 22.56 -13.51
CA LEU A 443 -14.48 21.91 -13.30
C LEU A 443 -14.92 21.08 -14.51
N LEU A 444 -14.75 21.62 -15.73
CA LEU A 444 -15.01 20.88 -16.97
C LEU A 444 -14.11 19.65 -17.10
N ALA A 445 -12.82 19.79 -16.78
CA ALA A 445 -11.88 18.67 -16.76
C ALA A 445 -12.35 17.55 -15.81
N GLY A 446 -12.80 17.91 -14.60
CA GLY A 446 -13.33 16.96 -13.62
C GLY A 446 -14.61 16.27 -14.10
N LEU A 447 -15.53 17.01 -14.72
CA LEU A 447 -16.76 16.47 -15.30
C LEU A 447 -16.46 15.45 -16.41
N PHE A 448 -15.58 15.81 -17.35
CA PHE A 448 -15.17 14.91 -18.43
C PHE A 448 -14.41 13.69 -17.89
N ALA A 449 -13.55 13.87 -16.89
CA ALA A 449 -12.83 12.76 -16.27
C ALA A 449 -13.78 11.77 -15.59
N ALA A 450 -14.81 12.25 -14.87
CA ALA A 450 -15.82 11.37 -14.28
C ALA A 450 -16.48 10.49 -15.34
N GLY A 451 -16.85 11.06 -16.49
CA GLY A 451 -17.37 10.29 -17.61
C GLY A 451 -16.33 9.37 -18.28
N ALA A 452 -15.07 9.78 -18.37
CA ALA A 452 -13.97 8.99 -18.94
C ALA A 452 -13.67 7.71 -18.14
N PHE A 453 -13.80 7.77 -16.81
CA PHE A 453 -13.64 6.62 -15.93
C PHE A 453 -14.93 5.79 -15.81
N ALA A 454 -16.09 6.44 -15.78
CA ALA A 454 -17.38 5.76 -15.64
C ALA A 454 -17.83 5.01 -16.91
N LEU A 455 -17.42 5.46 -18.09
CA LEU A 455 -17.83 4.88 -19.37
C LEU A 455 -16.69 4.06 -20.00
N PRO A 456 -17.04 3.03 -20.80
CA PRO A 456 -16.04 2.19 -21.46
C PRO A 456 -15.24 3.01 -22.47
N ALA A 457 -13.91 2.84 -22.44
CA ALA A 457 -12.99 3.47 -23.40
C ALA A 457 -13.00 2.71 -24.73
N VAL A 458 -12.99 1.38 -24.71
CA VAL A 458 -13.01 0.55 -25.92
C VAL A 458 -14.29 -0.28 -25.98
N ARG A 459 -14.84 -0.42 -27.18
CA ARG A 459 -15.95 -1.33 -27.48
C ARG A 459 -15.62 -2.12 -28.74
N GLY A 460 -16.13 -3.34 -28.83
CA GLY A 460 -16.07 -4.15 -30.04
C GLY A 460 -17.01 -5.34 -29.93
N ASP A 461 -16.91 -6.26 -30.88
CA ASP A 461 -17.77 -7.44 -30.89
C ASP A 461 -17.49 -8.31 -29.67
N ASN A 462 -18.52 -8.55 -28.86
CA ASN A 462 -18.46 -9.31 -27.60
C ASN A 462 -17.41 -8.78 -26.59
N TYR A 463 -16.99 -7.52 -26.72
CA TYR A 463 -16.02 -6.91 -25.80
C TYR A 463 -16.44 -5.48 -25.42
N THR A 464 -16.49 -5.23 -24.13
CA THR A 464 -16.65 -3.89 -23.57
C THR A 464 -15.59 -3.70 -22.51
N ALA A 465 -14.79 -2.63 -22.65
CA ALA A 465 -13.76 -2.32 -21.69
C ALA A 465 -14.33 -2.11 -20.28
N PRO A 466 -13.57 -2.46 -19.22
CA PRO A 466 -14.00 -2.28 -17.83
C PRO A 466 -14.38 -0.83 -17.50
N THR A 467 -15.36 -0.70 -16.60
CA THR A 467 -15.84 0.57 -16.07
C THR A 467 -15.67 0.63 -14.56
N LEU A 468 -16.17 1.68 -13.91
CA LEU A 468 -16.16 1.81 -12.44
C LEU A 468 -16.95 0.69 -11.74
N LEU A 469 -17.90 0.06 -12.42
CA LEU A 469 -18.68 -1.04 -11.86
C LEU A 469 -17.81 -2.31 -11.88
N PRO A 470 -17.52 -2.91 -10.71
CA PRO A 470 -16.73 -4.13 -10.60
C PRO A 470 -17.60 -5.34 -10.95
N ASP A 471 -18.02 -5.46 -12.21
CA ASP A 471 -18.84 -6.57 -12.70
C ASP A 471 -17.94 -7.74 -13.15
N ALA A 472 -17.12 -7.52 -14.18
CA ALA A 472 -16.29 -8.57 -14.80
C ALA A 472 -14.79 -8.47 -14.49
N ASP A 473 -14.27 -7.25 -14.27
CA ASP A 473 -12.83 -7.01 -14.11
C ASP A 473 -12.49 -6.16 -12.87
N PRO A 474 -12.56 -6.76 -11.67
CA PRO A 474 -12.49 -6.02 -10.40
C PRO A 474 -11.20 -5.20 -10.25
N ALA A 475 -10.05 -5.73 -10.65
CA ALA A 475 -8.77 -5.04 -10.49
C ALA A 475 -8.73 -3.72 -11.27
N VAL A 476 -9.22 -3.72 -12.51
CA VAL A 476 -9.28 -2.53 -13.37
C VAL A 476 -10.31 -1.55 -12.85
N SER A 477 -11.50 -2.02 -12.44
CA SER A 477 -12.55 -1.17 -11.87
C SER A 477 -12.09 -0.42 -10.61
N TRP A 478 -11.38 -1.10 -9.70
CA TRP A 478 -10.80 -0.46 -8.51
C TRP A 478 -9.69 0.54 -8.86
N ALA A 479 -8.86 0.25 -9.86
CA ALA A 479 -7.86 1.19 -10.35
C ALA A 479 -8.49 2.45 -10.99
N LEU A 480 -9.57 2.29 -11.75
CA LEU A 480 -10.36 3.40 -12.31
C LEU A 480 -11.00 4.24 -11.20
N LEU A 481 -11.60 3.60 -10.19
CA LEU A 481 -12.25 4.28 -9.06
C LEU A 481 -11.25 5.04 -8.18
N SER A 482 -10.13 4.40 -7.84
CA SER A 482 -9.07 5.06 -7.07
C SER A 482 -8.47 6.24 -7.85
N SER A 483 -8.23 6.07 -9.16
CA SER A 483 -7.75 7.11 -10.05
C SER A 483 -8.71 8.30 -10.12
N LEU A 484 -10.02 8.07 -10.26
CA LEU A 484 -11.04 9.12 -10.24
C LEU A 484 -11.08 9.84 -8.89
N LEU A 485 -11.03 9.10 -7.77
CA LEU A 485 -11.03 9.68 -6.42
C LEU A 485 -9.81 10.59 -6.20
N PHE A 486 -8.61 10.09 -6.48
CA PHE A 486 -7.38 10.87 -6.34
C PHE A 486 -7.31 12.04 -7.33
N LEU A 487 -7.89 11.89 -8.52
CA LEU A 487 -8.03 12.99 -9.46
C LEU A 487 -8.89 14.11 -8.87
N ILE A 488 -10.09 13.81 -8.38
CA ILE A 488 -10.99 14.81 -7.76
C ILE A 488 -10.26 15.51 -6.61
N ILE A 489 -9.58 14.76 -5.74
CA ILE A 489 -8.76 15.32 -4.65
C ILE A 489 -7.67 16.25 -5.23
N GLY A 490 -6.96 15.82 -6.27
CA GLY A 490 -5.93 16.62 -6.92
C GLY A 490 -6.46 17.88 -7.59
N LEU A 491 -7.66 17.87 -8.19
CA LEU A 491 -8.31 19.07 -8.72
C LEU A 491 -8.62 20.07 -7.61
N VAL A 492 -9.17 19.60 -6.48
CA VAL A 492 -9.43 20.44 -5.29
C VAL A 492 -8.12 21.01 -4.73
N ILE A 493 -7.06 20.20 -4.67
CA ILE A 493 -5.74 20.65 -4.23
C ILE A 493 -5.18 21.69 -5.21
N ALA A 494 -5.30 21.48 -6.52
CA ALA A 494 -4.81 22.39 -7.54
C ALA A 494 -5.45 23.79 -7.44
N VAL A 495 -6.78 23.84 -7.25
CA VAL A 495 -7.54 25.09 -7.05
C VAL A 495 -7.09 25.85 -5.78
N ARG A 496 -6.65 25.12 -4.76
CA ARG A 496 -6.19 25.70 -3.48
C ARG A 496 -4.67 25.94 -3.44
N SER A 497 -3.95 25.55 -4.48
CA SER A 497 -2.49 25.63 -4.55
C SER A 497 -2.02 26.92 -5.22
N ARG A 498 -0.75 27.26 -5.00
CA ARG A 498 -0.10 28.33 -5.77
C ARG A 498 -0.09 27.97 -7.27
N PRO A 499 -0.19 28.96 -8.18
CA PRO A 499 -0.40 28.71 -9.61
C PRO A 499 0.61 27.76 -10.25
N ALA A 500 1.91 27.88 -9.95
CA ALA A 500 2.93 26.96 -10.47
C ALA A 500 2.73 25.51 -9.99
N ARG A 501 2.34 25.32 -8.73
CA ARG A 501 2.14 23.98 -8.15
C ARG A 501 0.81 23.38 -8.60
N GLY A 502 -0.23 24.20 -8.71
CA GLY A 502 -1.51 23.80 -9.30
C GLY A 502 -1.34 23.36 -10.76
N ALA A 503 -0.60 24.12 -11.57
CA ALA A 503 -0.29 23.77 -12.94
C ALA A 503 0.40 22.41 -13.06
N ALA A 504 1.38 22.13 -12.18
CA ALA A 504 2.08 20.85 -12.15
C ALA A 504 1.17 19.67 -11.78
N VAL A 505 0.28 19.84 -10.79
CA VAL A 505 -0.72 18.82 -10.43
C VAL A 505 -1.62 18.51 -11.63
N LEU A 506 -2.12 19.54 -12.32
CA LEU A 506 -2.97 19.38 -13.50
C LEU A 506 -2.22 18.75 -14.68
N ALA A 507 -0.96 19.13 -14.91
CA ALA A 507 -0.11 18.51 -15.92
C ALA A 507 0.15 17.02 -15.63
N GLY A 508 0.31 16.64 -14.35
CA GLY A 508 0.35 15.24 -13.96
C GLY A 508 -0.97 14.52 -14.30
N ALA A 509 -2.12 15.14 -14.00
CA ALA A 509 -3.43 14.56 -14.32
C ALA A 509 -3.65 14.33 -15.82
N VAL A 510 -3.05 15.16 -16.69
CA VAL A 510 -3.02 14.93 -18.15
C VAL A 510 -2.41 13.58 -18.48
N LEU A 511 -1.35 13.15 -17.78
CA LEU A 511 -0.71 11.85 -18.03
C LEU A 511 -1.65 10.69 -17.68
N LEU A 512 -2.35 10.77 -16.55
CA LEU A 512 -3.32 9.76 -16.13
C LEU A 512 -4.45 9.59 -17.16
N LEU A 513 -5.07 10.69 -17.58
CA LEU A 513 -6.13 10.65 -18.59
C LEU A 513 -5.60 10.32 -19.98
N GLY A 514 -4.34 10.67 -20.27
CA GLY A 514 -3.63 10.29 -21.48
C GLY A 514 -3.49 8.78 -21.60
N VAL A 515 -3.08 8.09 -20.53
CA VAL A 515 -3.03 6.61 -20.51
C VAL A 515 -4.43 6.01 -20.72
N ARG A 516 -5.48 6.57 -20.12
CA ARG A 516 -6.86 6.13 -20.37
C ARG A 516 -7.28 6.34 -21.83
N ALA A 517 -6.86 7.44 -22.46
CA ALA A 517 -7.15 7.70 -23.88
C ALA A 517 -6.37 6.77 -24.83
N LEU A 518 -5.18 6.33 -24.43
CA LEU A 518 -4.31 5.42 -25.20
C LEU A 518 -4.78 3.96 -25.19
N GLU A 519 -5.83 3.63 -24.45
CA GLU A 519 -6.36 2.26 -24.39
C GLU A 519 -6.77 1.76 -25.78
N LEU A 520 -7.57 2.53 -26.53
CA LEU A 520 -7.98 2.12 -27.88
C LEU A 520 -6.80 1.86 -28.84
N PRO A 521 -5.86 2.79 -29.08
CA PRO A 521 -4.79 2.56 -30.05
C PRO A 521 -3.80 1.48 -29.63
N LEU A 522 -3.70 1.16 -28.33
CA LEU A 522 -2.71 0.19 -27.83
C LEU A 522 -3.30 -1.19 -27.52
N THR A 523 -4.61 -1.30 -27.30
CA THR A 523 -5.28 -2.58 -27.01
C THR A 523 -6.29 -2.99 -28.07
N GLY A 524 -6.73 -2.08 -28.93
CA GLY A 524 -7.81 -2.28 -29.91
C GLY A 524 -7.52 -3.36 -30.96
N ASP A 525 -6.25 -3.58 -31.34
CA ASP A 525 -5.88 -4.58 -32.36
C ASP A 525 -6.24 -6.03 -31.99
N LYS A 526 -6.49 -6.30 -30.70
CA LYS A 526 -6.92 -7.62 -30.20
C LYS A 526 -8.43 -7.73 -30.03
N VAL A 527 -9.18 -6.67 -30.34
CA VAL A 527 -10.64 -6.62 -30.24
C VAL A 527 -11.23 -6.55 -31.64
N VAL A 528 -12.10 -7.51 -31.97
CA VAL A 528 -12.78 -7.53 -33.28
C VAL A 528 -13.70 -6.32 -33.38
N ASN A 529 -13.60 -5.58 -34.50
CA ASN A 529 -14.36 -4.34 -34.73
C ASN A 529 -14.20 -3.30 -33.60
N ALA A 530 -12.98 -3.16 -33.07
CA ALA A 530 -12.67 -2.18 -32.03
C ALA A 530 -13.01 -0.74 -32.45
N ALA A 531 -13.78 -0.05 -31.61
CA ALA A 531 -14.18 1.33 -31.79
C ALA A 531 -14.04 2.11 -30.47
N ALA A 532 -13.85 3.43 -30.63
CA ALA A 532 -13.81 4.36 -29.51
C ALA A 532 -15.16 4.38 -28.79
N GLY A 533 -15.17 3.96 -27.53
CA GLY A 533 -16.29 4.17 -26.62
C GLY A 533 -16.38 5.63 -26.17
N PRO A 534 -17.49 6.03 -25.51
CA PRO A 534 -17.65 7.38 -24.99
C PRO A 534 -16.52 7.78 -24.01
N GLY A 535 -15.96 6.81 -23.29
CA GLY A 535 -14.88 7.05 -22.34
C GLY A 535 -13.62 7.63 -23.00
N THR A 536 -13.25 7.20 -24.21
CA THR A 536 -12.07 7.72 -24.93
C THR A 536 -12.24 9.17 -25.32
N TRP A 537 -13.40 9.55 -25.85
CA TRP A 537 -13.68 10.93 -26.23
C TRP A 537 -13.69 11.86 -25.02
N LEU A 538 -14.27 11.41 -23.91
CA LEU A 538 -14.29 12.16 -22.66
C LEU A 538 -12.89 12.24 -22.02
N ALA A 539 -12.07 11.19 -22.16
CA ALA A 539 -10.67 11.24 -21.72
C ALA A 539 -9.89 12.30 -22.50
N LEU A 540 -10.03 12.34 -23.84
CA LEU A 540 -9.41 13.36 -24.69
C LEU A 540 -9.91 14.79 -24.38
N ALA A 541 -11.21 14.95 -24.14
CA ALA A 541 -11.79 16.23 -23.73
C ALA A 541 -11.24 16.69 -22.36
N SER A 542 -11.09 15.74 -21.42
CA SER A 542 -10.49 16.01 -20.10
C SER A 542 -9.01 16.38 -20.23
N VAL A 543 -8.22 15.66 -21.04
CA VAL A 543 -6.82 15.99 -21.38
C VAL A 543 -6.71 17.43 -21.88
N ALA A 544 -7.55 17.83 -22.85
CA ALA A 544 -7.55 19.17 -23.39
C ALA A 544 -7.88 20.24 -22.32
N ALA A 545 -8.93 20.01 -21.52
CA ALA A 545 -9.34 20.93 -20.46
C ALA A 545 -8.27 21.07 -19.36
N LEU A 546 -7.64 19.96 -18.95
CA LEU A 546 -6.54 19.95 -17.98
C LEU A 546 -5.31 20.67 -18.51
N ALA A 547 -4.94 20.46 -19.77
CA ALA A 547 -3.81 21.14 -20.41
C ALA A 547 -4.03 22.66 -20.49
N VAL A 548 -5.25 23.09 -20.85
CA VAL A 548 -5.62 24.52 -20.84
C VAL A 548 -5.54 25.09 -19.43
N ALA A 549 -6.13 24.42 -18.43
CA ALA A 549 -6.09 24.86 -17.04
C ALA A 549 -4.65 24.95 -16.50
N ALA A 550 -3.81 23.94 -16.80
CA ALA A 550 -2.40 23.94 -16.43
C ALA A 550 -1.63 25.09 -17.10
N GLY A 551 -1.89 25.35 -18.38
CA GLY A 551 -1.26 26.44 -19.13
C GLY A 551 -1.64 27.82 -18.60
N LEU A 552 -2.93 28.04 -18.28
CA LEU A 552 -3.39 29.30 -17.68
C LEU A 552 -2.76 29.54 -16.31
N MET A 553 -2.77 28.52 -15.44
CA MET A 553 -2.11 28.60 -14.14
C MET A 553 -0.60 28.82 -14.27
N GLY A 554 0.06 28.15 -15.21
CA GLY A 554 1.49 28.31 -15.49
C GLY A 554 1.83 29.72 -15.95
N ALA A 555 1.06 30.28 -16.88
CA ALA A 555 1.24 31.64 -17.38
C ALA A 555 1.04 32.70 -16.28
N ARG A 556 0.12 32.45 -15.34
CA ARG A 556 -0.09 33.31 -14.17
C ARG A 556 1.06 33.22 -13.16
N ALA A 557 1.71 32.07 -13.04
CA ALA A 557 2.85 31.92 -12.15
C ALA A 557 4.10 32.72 -12.59
N THR A 558 4.19 33.05 -13.89
CA THR A 558 5.30 33.82 -14.47
C THR A 558 5.04 35.32 -14.53
N ARG A 559 3.85 35.78 -14.15
CA ARG A 559 3.48 37.21 -14.05
C ARG A 559 3.61 37.64 -12.59
#